data_AF-A0A4P9X6V3-F1
#
_entry.id   AF-A0A4P9X6V3-F1
#
_cell.length_a   1.000
_cell.length_b   1.000
_cell.length_c   1.000
_cell.angle_alpha   90.00
_cell.angle_beta   90.00
_cell.angle_gamma   90.00
#
_symmetry.space_group_name_H-M   'P 1'
#
loop_
_entity.id
_entity.type
_entity.pdbx_description
1 polymer ?
#
loop_
_entity_poly.entity_id
_entity_poly.type
_entity_poly.pdbx_seq_one_letter_code
_entity_poly.pdbx_strand_id
1 'polypeptide(L)'
;MSGRVLLDSLPYVDNHLEAPGVAAAVEALIADEKAAMAAAGIVPSALRRATASDPAAPQVEKPLFDGHPVLADLYARTARGEKLDALDRRRYRLEPPMAPDSRSDDADDDDEPSAAAIAAWRAAVDNARVQLAHQETRRAELALVQRFGGTAFRAANAQLAAAVAVAEAEAARAVAATQAVNRKRKADQLLAGKRLDAIEMRSRQALANIVRIQAGMLLAEATAGAAAGATS
;
A
#
# COMPACT_ATOMS: atom_id res chain seq x y z
N MET A 1 -28.36 19.44 15.20
CA MET A 1 -27.63 18.36 15.90
C MET A 1 -27.77 17.09 15.10
N SER A 2 -26.77 16.74 14.29
CA SER A 2 -26.76 15.45 13.59
C SER A 2 -26.61 14.37 14.65
N GLY A 3 -27.68 13.61 14.91
CA GLY A 3 -27.64 12.49 15.83
C GLY A 3 -26.61 11.49 15.31
N ARG A 4 -25.52 11.30 16.05
CA ARG A 4 -24.58 10.21 15.77
C ARG A 4 -25.38 8.92 15.85
N VAL A 5 -25.64 8.32 14.70
CA VAL A 5 -26.10 6.94 14.63
C VAL A 5 -24.96 6.10 15.21
N LEU A 6 -25.15 5.63 16.44
CA LEU A 6 -24.21 4.71 17.07
C LEU A 6 -24.42 3.35 16.41
N LEU A 7 -23.59 3.07 15.41
CA LEU A 7 -23.49 1.74 14.82
C LEU A 7 -22.74 0.86 15.81
N ASP A 8 -23.46 -0.02 16.50
CA ASP A 8 -22.90 -0.97 17.45
C ASP A 8 -22.80 -2.35 16.77
N SER A 9 -21.58 -2.86 16.68
CA SER A 9 -21.30 -4.24 16.30
C SER A 9 -20.23 -4.76 17.25
N LEU A 10 -20.37 -6.01 17.72
CA LEU A 10 -19.52 -6.58 18.76
C LEU A 10 -18.67 -7.73 18.19
N PRO A 11 -17.57 -7.45 17.45
CA PRO A 11 -16.72 -8.47 16.84
C PRO A 11 -16.25 -9.61 17.76
N TYR A 12 -16.05 -9.36 19.06
CA TYR A 12 -15.63 -10.40 20.01
C TYR A 12 -16.78 -11.26 20.56
N VAL A 13 -18.03 -10.94 20.22
CA VAL A 13 -19.25 -11.65 20.64
C VAL A 13 -19.98 -12.22 19.43
N ASP A 14 -20.05 -11.47 18.33
CA ASP A 14 -20.78 -11.76 17.10
C ASP A 14 -20.03 -12.74 16.15
N ASN A 15 -19.61 -13.89 16.67
CA ASN A 15 -18.85 -14.89 15.89
C ASN A 15 -19.68 -15.56 14.77
N HIS A 16 -21.00 -15.36 14.74
CA HIS A 16 -21.90 -15.94 13.74
C HIS A 16 -21.67 -15.36 12.33
N LEU A 17 -21.06 -14.18 12.22
CA LEU A 17 -20.66 -13.59 10.93
C LEU A 17 -19.51 -14.36 10.26
N GLU A 18 -18.73 -15.13 11.02
CA GLU A 18 -17.62 -15.95 10.50
C GLU A 18 -18.11 -17.29 9.92
N ALA A 19 -19.40 -17.60 10.02
CA ALA A 19 -19.98 -18.81 9.44
C ALA A 19 -19.88 -18.79 7.90
N PRO A 20 -19.53 -19.93 7.27
CA PRO A 20 -19.37 -19.99 5.82
C PRO A 20 -20.68 -19.62 5.11
N GLY A 21 -20.60 -18.73 4.12
CA GLY A 21 -21.74 -18.28 3.31
C GLY A 21 -22.45 -17.02 3.82
N VAL A 22 -22.35 -16.67 5.11
CA VAL A 22 -22.96 -15.44 5.65
C VAL A 22 -22.32 -14.19 5.03
N ALA A 23 -20.99 -14.16 4.94
CA ALA A 23 -20.26 -13.06 4.33
C ALA A 23 -20.67 -12.83 2.86
N ALA A 24 -20.82 -13.91 2.08
CA ALA A 24 -21.23 -13.82 0.67
C ALA A 24 -22.67 -13.31 0.52
N ALA A 25 -23.59 -13.75 1.39
CA ALA A 25 -24.96 -13.26 1.40
C ALA A 25 -25.05 -11.77 1.78
N VAL A 26 -24.28 -11.34 2.79
CA VAL A 26 -24.18 -9.93 3.19
C VAL A 26 -23.58 -9.10 2.06
N GLU A 27 -22.54 -9.59 1.39
CA GLU A 27 -21.91 -8.89 0.27
C GLU A 27 -22.86 -8.74 -0.93
N ALA A 28 -23.68 -9.75 -1.24
CA ALA A 28 -24.72 -9.67 -2.25
C ALA A 28 -25.76 -8.57 -1.91
N LEU A 29 -26.25 -8.53 -0.66
CA LEU A 29 -27.17 -7.47 -0.22
C LEU A 29 -26.55 -6.08 -0.28
N ILE A 30 -25.25 -5.95 0.06
CA ILE A 30 -24.51 -4.69 -0.08
C ILE A 30 -24.39 -4.30 -1.55
N ALA A 31 -24.18 -5.26 -2.45
CA ALA A 31 -24.09 -5.00 -3.89
C ALA A 31 -25.44 -4.53 -4.47
N ASP A 32 -26.54 -5.17 -4.08
CA ASP A 32 -27.89 -4.79 -4.48
C ASP A 32 -28.23 -3.37 -4.00
N GLU A 33 -27.92 -3.05 -2.74
CA GLU A 33 -28.14 -1.72 -2.19
C GLU A 33 -27.24 -0.67 -2.86
N LYS A 34 -25.99 -1.01 -3.19
CA LYS A 34 -25.11 -0.13 -3.98
C LYS A 34 -25.69 0.11 -5.38
N ALA A 35 -26.24 -0.90 -6.03
CA ALA A 35 -26.86 -0.77 -7.34
C ALA A 35 -28.13 0.10 -7.27
N ALA A 36 -28.96 -0.09 -6.24
CA ALA A 36 -30.13 0.74 -5.99
C ALA A 36 -29.76 2.20 -5.71
N MET A 37 -28.75 2.44 -4.87
CA MET A 37 -28.21 3.79 -4.63
C MET A 37 -27.68 4.45 -5.91
N ALA A 38 -26.95 3.69 -6.74
CA ALA A 38 -26.45 4.18 -8.02
C ALA A 38 -27.60 4.52 -8.98
N ALA A 39 -28.64 3.68 -9.06
CA ALA A 39 -29.83 3.93 -9.86
C ALA A 39 -30.63 5.15 -9.37
N ALA A 40 -30.64 5.39 -8.05
CA ALA A 40 -31.25 6.57 -7.43
C ALA A 40 -30.37 7.83 -7.54
N GLY A 41 -29.19 7.76 -8.18
CA GLY A 41 -28.25 8.88 -8.30
C GLY A 41 -27.60 9.32 -6.99
N ILE A 42 -27.69 8.50 -5.93
CA ILE A 42 -27.09 8.78 -4.63
C ILE A 42 -25.62 8.38 -4.69
N VAL A 43 -24.75 9.37 -4.88
CA VAL A 43 -23.30 9.16 -4.83
C VAL A 43 -22.86 8.93 -3.37
N PRO A 44 -22.25 7.77 -3.04
CA PRO A 44 -21.74 7.51 -1.70
C PRO A 44 -20.80 8.62 -1.23
N SER A 45 -20.84 8.97 0.05
CA SER A 45 -20.05 10.07 0.62
C SER A 45 -18.54 9.93 0.39
N ALA A 46 -18.01 8.71 0.22
CA ALA A 46 -16.62 8.45 -0.16
C ALA A 46 -16.28 8.95 -1.58
N LEU A 47 -17.21 8.84 -2.53
CA LEU A 47 -17.09 9.44 -3.87
C LEU A 47 -17.37 10.95 -3.84
N ARG A 48 -18.19 11.42 -2.90
CA ARG A 48 -18.43 12.86 -2.67
C ARG A 48 -17.20 13.58 -2.09
N ARG A 49 -16.29 12.89 -1.40
CA ARG A 49 -14.97 13.47 -1.05
C ARG A 49 -14.11 13.73 -2.26
N ALA A 50 -14.14 12.84 -3.26
CA ALA A 50 -13.34 13.00 -4.47
C ALA A 50 -13.80 14.17 -5.36
N THR A 51 -15.02 14.68 -5.17
CA THR A 51 -15.53 15.85 -5.89
C THR A 51 -15.08 17.15 -5.22
N ALA A 52 -13.88 17.60 -5.61
CA ALA A 52 -13.34 18.98 -5.63
C ALA A 52 -13.38 19.87 -4.36
N SER A 53 -14.03 19.47 -3.25
CA SER A 53 -14.29 20.34 -2.10
C SER A 53 -13.88 19.76 -0.74
N ASP A 54 -13.30 18.55 -0.69
CA ASP A 54 -12.79 17.95 0.54
C ASP A 54 -11.26 18.13 0.66
N PRO A 55 -10.74 18.83 1.68
CA PRO A 55 -9.30 18.96 1.92
C PRO A 55 -8.58 17.63 2.21
N ALA A 56 -9.31 16.53 2.44
CA ALA A 56 -8.78 15.17 2.62
C ALA A 56 -8.97 14.26 1.39
N ALA A 57 -9.56 14.77 0.30
CA ALA A 57 -9.52 14.06 -0.98
C ALA A 57 -8.06 13.91 -1.43
N PRO A 58 -7.66 12.79 -2.06
CA PRO A 58 -6.41 12.78 -2.79
C PRO A 58 -6.52 13.89 -3.83
N GLN A 59 -5.83 15.01 -3.58
CA GLN A 59 -5.69 16.07 -4.57
C GLN A 59 -5.22 15.35 -5.82
N VAL A 60 -5.93 15.52 -6.95
CA VAL A 60 -5.50 14.99 -8.25
C VAL A 60 -4.03 15.31 -8.34
N GLU A 61 -3.21 14.26 -8.19
CA GLU A 61 -1.81 14.44 -7.89
C GLU A 61 -1.24 15.24 -9.06
N LYS A 62 -0.63 16.38 -8.75
CA LYS A 62 0.13 17.13 -9.75
C LYS A 62 1.01 16.12 -10.50
N PRO A 63 1.15 16.24 -11.84
CA PRO A 63 1.99 15.32 -12.59
C PRO A 63 3.32 15.17 -11.87
N LEU A 64 3.67 13.92 -11.58
CA LEU A 64 4.87 13.61 -10.83
C LEU A 64 6.05 14.25 -11.58
N PHE A 65 6.86 15.04 -10.88
CA PHE A 65 8.01 15.76 -11.41
C PHE A 65 7.77 17.05 -12.23
N ASP A 66 6.66 17.77 -12.02
CA ASP A 66 6.42 19.10 -12.64
C ASP A 66 7.61 20.08 -12.57
N GLY A 67 8.41 20.04 -11.48
CA GLY A 67 9.59 20.90 -11.29
C GLY A 67 10.87 20.40 -11.96
N HIS A 68 10.85 19.22 -12.57
CA HIS A 68 12.03 18.56 -13.14
C HIS A 68 11.71 17.98 -14.52
N PRO A 69 11.92 18.75 -15.60
CA PRO A 69 11.54 18.33 -16.95
C PRO A 69 12.23 17.03 -17.39
N VAL A 70 13.45 16.79 -16.92
CA VAL A 70 14.18 15.54 -17.18
C VAL A 70 13.48 14.34 -16.54
N LEU A 71 13.05 14.45 -15.28
CA LEU A 71 12.37 13.35 -14.59
C LEU A 71 10.98 13.09 -15.17
N ALA A 72 10.27 14.15 -15.56
CA ALA A 72 8.98 14.04 -16.23
C ALA A 72 9.10 13.30 -17.58
N ASP A 73 10.14 13.60 -18.38
CA ASP A 73 10.39 12.89 -19.64
C ASP A 73 10.78 11.43 -19.43
N LEU A 74 11.63 11.13 -18.44
CA LEU A 74 11.97 9.76 -18.06
C LEU A 74 10.73 8.98 -17.61
N TYR A 75 9.85 9.62 -16.83
CA TYR A 75 8.60 9.03 -16.38
C TYR A 75 7.66 8.73 -17.55
N ALA A 76 7.46 9.70 -18.45
CA ALA A 76 6.68 9.51 -19.67
C ALA A 76 7.25 8.39 -20.55
N ARG A 77 8.58 8.31 -20.66
CA ARG A 77 9.28 7.24 -21.37
C ARG A 77 9.06 5.87 -20.74
N THR A 78 9.14 5.76 -19.41
CA THR A 78 8.84 4.51 -18.70
C THR A 78 7.39 4.09 -18.85
N ALA A 79 6.45 5.05 -18.86
CA ALA A 79 5.04 4.78 -19.14
C ALA A 79 4.82 4.23 -20.55
N ARG A 80 5.65 4.64 -21.53
CA ARG A 80 5.68 4.09 -22.89
C ARG A 80 6.41 2.73 -23.00
N GLY A 81 7.02 2.25 -21.91
CA GLY A 81 7.74 0.97 -21.90
C GLY A 81 9.08 0.98 -22.67
N GLU A 82 9.60 2.15 -23.02
CA GLU A 82 10.88 2.30 -23.71
C GLU A 82 12.04 2.00 -22.74
N LYS A 83 12.92 1.06 -23.10
CA LYS A 83 14.11 0.73 -22.31
C LYS A 83 15.15 1.84 -22.43
N LEU A 84 15.89 2.10 -21.35
CA LEU A 84 17.05 2.98 -21.42
C LEU A 84 18.09 2.43 -22.39
N ASP A 85 18.67 3.33 -23.17
CA ASP A 85 19.83 3.03 -23.98
C ASP A 85 20.99 2.60 -23.07
N ALA A 86 21.73 1.57 -23.47
CA ALA A 86 22.80 1.02 -22.65
C ALA A 86 23.87 2.11 -22.42
N LEU A 87 24.30 2.26 -21.16
CA LEU A 87 25.37 3.20 -20.80
C LEU A 87 26.56 3.02 -21.75
N ASP A 88 26.97 4.09 -22.44
CA ASP A 88 28.09 4.02 -23.37
C ASP A 88 29.39 3.70 -22.61
N ARG A 89 29.87 2.47 -22.78
CA ARG A 89 31.11 1.98 -22.16
C ARG A 89 32.34 2.29 -23.02
N ARG A 90 32.17 2.75 -24.27
CA ARG A 90 33.29 3.06 -25.18
C ARG A 90 34.10 4.24 -24.68
N ARG A 91 33.46 5.18 -23.96
CA ARG A 91 34.12 6.30 -23.28
C ARG A 91 35.13 5.87 -22.21
N TYR A 92 35.11 4.63 -21.72
CA TYR A 92 36.05 4.13 -20.70
C TYR A 92 37.00 3.05 -21.24
N ARG A 93 37.00 2.86 -22.56
CA ARG A 93 37.90 1.94 -23.25
C ARG A 93 38.82 2.72 -24.16
N LEU A 94 40.07 2.31 -24.19
CA LEU A 94 41.02 2.75 -25.20
C LEU A 94 40.79 1.88 -26.44
N GLU A 95 39.83 2.27 -27.28
CA GLU A 95 39.65 1.61 -28.57
C GLU A 95 40.78 2.04 -29.51
N PRO A 96 41.34 1.12 -30.33
CA PRO A 96 42.34 1.48 -31.32
C PRO A 96 41.71 2.42 -32.37
N PRO A 97 42.50 3.28 -33.03
CA PRO A 97 41.99 4.17 -34.07
C PRO A 97 41.43 3.34 -35.23
N MET A 98 40.10 3.24 -35.30
CA MET A 98 39.39 2.55 -36.38
C MET A 98 39.33 3.45 -37.61
N ALA A 99 40.42 3.49 -38.38
CA ALA A 99 40.40 4.01 -39.74
C ALA A 99 40.40 2.83 -40.74
N PRO A 100 39.61 2.86 -41.82
CA PRO A 100 39.63 1.82 -42.85
C PRO A 100 41.02 1.66 -43.50
N ASP A 101 41.85 2.71 -43.47
CA ASP A 101 43.24 2.72 -43.94
C ASP A 101 44.22 2.92 -42.78
N SER A 102 43.99 2.27 -41.64
CA SER A 102 45.01 2.19 -40.59
C SER A 102 46.12 1.23 -41.05
N ARG A 103 46.95 1.71 -42.00
CA ARG A 103 48.19 1.12 -42.53
C ARG A 103 48.23 -0.41 -42.33
N SER A 104 47.58 -1.16 -43.21
CA SER A 104 47.96 -2.57 -43.38
C SER A 104 49.46 -2.61 -43.69
N ASP A 105 50.18 -3.59 -43.15
CA ASP A 105 51.63 -3.79 -43.37
C ASP A 105 52.01 -3.93 -44.87
N ASP A 106 51.02 -3.98 -45.77
CA ASP A 106 51.14 -4.12 -47.22
C ASP A 106 50.85 -2.82 -48.03
N ALA A 107 50.78 -1.64 -47.39
CA ALA A 107 50.56 -0.37 -48.10
C ALA A 107 51.89 0.30 -48.49
N ASP A 108 52.07 0.60 -49.78
CA ASP A 108 53.23 1.30 -50.34
C ASP A 108 53.51 2.62 -49.58
N ASP A 109 54.78 2.91 -49.29
CA ASP A 109 55.23 4.01 -48.41
C ASP A 109 54.98 5.44 -48.95
N ASP A 110 54.40 5.59 -50.14
CA ASP A 110 54.26 6.86 -50.86
C ASP A 110 52.83 7.48 -50.83
N ASP A 111 51.84 6.83 -50.22
CA ASP A 111 50.45 7.35 -50.15
C ASP A 111 50.20 8.26 -48.93
N GLU A 112 49.70 9.48 -49.18
CA GLU A 112 49.33 10.43 -48.11
C GLU A 112 48.15 9.89 -47.27
N PRO A 113 48.25 9.91 -45.92
CA PRO A 113 47.20 9.39 -45.06
C PRO A 113 45.90 10.18 -45.21
N SER A 114 44.79 9.46 -45.37
CA SER A 114 43.46 10.08 -45.54
C SER A 114 43.09 10.95 -44.35
N ALA A 115 42.37 12.05 -44.61
CA ALA A 115 41.91 12.96 -43.54
C ALA A 115 41.06 12.24 -42.47
N ALA A 116 40.36 11.17 -42.85
CA ALA A 116 39.62 10.30 -41.94
C ALA A 116 40.54 9.51 -40.99
N ALA A 117 41.68 9.00 -41.48
CA ALA A 117 42.68 8.36 -40.64
C ALA A 117 43.26 9.34 -39.62
N ILE A 118 43.64 10.55 -40.06
CA ILE A 118 44.18 11.59 -39.17
C ILE A 118 43.17 11.96 -38.07
N ALA A 119 41.88 12.08 -38.42
CA ALA A 119 40.82 12.38 -37.45
C ALA A 119 40.61 11.24 -36.43
N ALA A 120 40.63 9.98 -36.88
CA ALA A 120 40.51 8.81 -35.99
C ALA A 120 41.68 8.73 -34.99
N TRP A 121 42.91 9.00 -35.43
CA TRP A 121 44.08 9.06 -34.55
C TRP A 121 44.00 10.20 -33.54
N ARG A 122 43.54 11.39 -33.95
CA ARG A 122 43.33 12.52 -33.01
C ARG A 122 42.29 12.16 -31.94
N ALA A 123 41.17 11.59 -32.34
CA ALA A 123 40.12 11.15 -31.41
C ALA A 123 40.63 10.08 -30.43
N ALA A 124 41.45 9.13 -30.89
CA ALA A 124 42.07 8.12 -30.03
C ALA A 124 43.06 8.74 -29.02
N VAL A 125 43.89 9.71 -29.44
CA VAL A 125 44.81 10.43 -28.55
C VAL A 125 44.06 11.25 -27.50
N ASP A 126 42.99 11.93 -27.89
CA ASP A 126 42.19 12.70 -26.95
C ASP A 126 41.47 11.79 -25.94
N ASN A 127 40.95 10.63 -26.38
CA ASN A 127 40.43 9.60 -25.45
C ASN A 127 41.53 9.11 -24.50
N ALA A 128 42.74 8.82 -24.98
CA ALA A 128 43.85 8.39 -24.14
C ALA A 128 44.21 9.43 -23.06
N ARG A 129 44.23 10.72 -23.42
CA ARG A 129 44.45 11.82 -22.46
C ARG A 129 43.36 11.89 -21.40
N VAL A 130 42.10 11.76 -21.82
CA VAL A 130 40.95 11.71 -20.90
C VAL A 130 41.06 10.52 -19.95
N GLN A 131 41.45 9.33 -20.44
CA GLN A 131 41.66 8.16 -19.57
C GLN A 131 42.77 8.39 -18.56
N LEU A 132 43.89 8.97 -18.97
CA LEU A 132 45.01 9.25 -18.07
C LEU A 132 44.58 10.15 -16.92
N ALA A 133 43.91 11.26 -17.22
CA ALA A 133 43.37 12.18 -16.20
C ALA A 133 42.36 11.48 -15.27
N HIS A 134 41.52 10.59 -15.81
CA HIS A 134 40.58 9.80 -15.01
C HIS A 134 41.30 8.80 -14.09
N GLN A 135 42.37 8.14 -14.55
CA GLN A 135 43.16 7.24 -13.71
C GLN A 135 43.90 7.98 -12.60
N GLU A 136 44.41 9.18 -12.86
CA GLU A 136 45.03 10.04 -11.85
C GLU A 136 44.02 10.43 -10.76
N THR A 137 42.82 10.84 -11.17
CA THR A 137 41.73 11.17 -10.23
C THR A 137 41.33 9.94 -9.42
N ARG A 138 41.10 8.80 -10.09
CA ARG A 138 40.76 7.54 -9.43
C ARG A 138 41.83 7.10 -8.44
N ARG A 139 43.11 7.32 -8.74
CA ARG A 139 44.21 7.00 -7.81
C ARG A 139 44.12 7.83 -6.53
N ALA A 140 43.83 9.13 -6.65
CA ALA A 140 43.63 10.01 -5.50
C ALA A 140 42.39 9.62 -4.69
N GLU A 141 41.27 9.32 -5.36
CA GLU A 141 40.04 8.84 -4.73
C GLU A 141 40.25 7.51 -3.99
N LEU A 142 40.92 6.55 -4.62
CA LEU A 142 41.24 5.26 -3.99
C LEU A 142 42.17 5.43 -2.79
N ALA A 143 43.15 6.33 -2.85
CA ALA A 143 44.00 6.63 -1.70
C ALA A 143 43.18 7.21 -0.52
N LEU A 144 42.18 8.05 -0.82
CA LEU A 144 41.26 8.58 0.20
C LEU A 144 40.38 7.47 0.79
N VAL A 145 39.80 6.61 -0.05
CA VAL A 145 38.94 5.49 0.38
C VAL A 145 39.75 4.44 1.16
N GLN A 146 40.98 4.14 0.76
CA GLN A 146 41.84 3.22 1.52
C GLN A 146 42.13 3.76 2.92
N ARG A 147 42.32 5.08 3.06
CA ARG A 147 42.60 5.71 4.35
C ARG A 147 41.37 5.86 5.24
N PHE A 148 40.23 6.28 4.69
CA PHE A 148 39.06 6.69 5.47
C PHE A 148 37.79 5.86 5.21
N GLY A 149 37.76 5.05 4.16
CA GLY A 149 36.58 4.28 3.77
C GLY A 149 36.14 3.31 4.86
N GLY A 150 37.08 2.60 5.49
CA GLY A 150 36.76 1.69 6.59
C GLY A 150 36.17 2.38 7.82
N THR A 151 36.66 3.58 8.16
CA THR A 151 36.13 4.37 9.29
C THR A 151 34.78 4.99 8.96
N ALA A 152 34.61 5.53 7.75
CA ALA A 152 33.36 6.11 7.29
C ALA A 152 32.25 5.05 7.20
N PHE A 153 32.58 3.87 6.67
CA PHE A 153 31.64 2.75 6.59
C PHE A 153 31.16 2.29 7.98
N ARG A 154 32.08 2.19 8.94
CA ARG A 154 31.72 1.86 10.33
C ARG A 154 30.82 2.92 10.97
N ALA A 155 31.09 4.20 10.74
CA ALA A 155 30.25 5.28 11.24
C ALA A 155 28.84 5.25 10.61
N ALA A 156 28.75 5.05 9.30
CA ALA A 156 27.48 4.91 8.59
C ALA A 156 26.68 3.69 9.10
N ASN A 157 27.34 2.54 9.33
CA ASN A 157 26.68 1.37 9.89
C ASN A 157 26.18 1.60 11.32
N ALA A 158 26.94 2.34 12.15
CA ALA A 158 26.50 2.69 13.49
C ALA A 158 25.27 3.59 13.47
N GLN A 159 25.23 4.57 12.57
CA GLN A 159 24.06 5.43 12.36
C GLN A 159 22.85 4.63 11.86
N LEU A 160 23.06 3.71 10.92
CA LEU A 160 22.01 2.85 10.41
C LEU A 160 21.46 1.93 11.50
N ALA A 161 22.33 1.31 12.31
CA ALA A 161 21.92 0.47 13.43
C ALA A 161 21.10 1.27 14.47
N ALA A 162 21.47 2.51 14.76
CA ALA A 162 20.70 3.39 15.64
C ALA A 162 19.33 3.72 15.04
N ALA A 163 19.24 4.02 13.74
CA ALA A 163 17.98 4.29 13.07
C ALA A 163 17.04 3.06 13.08
N VAL A 164 17.59 1.86 12.84
CA VAL A 164 16.86 0.60 12.94
C VAL A 164 16.31 0.40 14.36
N ALA A 165 17.13 0.61 15.39
CA ALA A 165 16.69 0.47 16.78
C ALA A 165 15.55 1.42 17.15
N VAL A 166 15.56 2.66 16.63
CA VAL A 166 14.46 3.61 16.80
C VAL A 166 13.19 3.12 16.12
N ALA A 167 13.29 2.68 14.86
CA ALA A 167 12.14 2.16 14.11
C ALA A 167 11.53 0.91 14.76
N GLU A 168 12.36 -0.02 15.25
CA GLU A 168 11.90 -1.19 16.00
C GLU A 168 11.20 -0.80 17.30
N ALA A 169 11.72 0.19 18.04
CA ALA A 169 11.09 0.70 19.25
C ALA A 169 9.74 1.40 18.98
N GLU A 170 9.61 2.08 17.83
CA GLU A 170 8.34 2.66 17.40
C GLU A 170 7.32 1.60 16.99
N ALA A 171 7.74 0.59 16.23
CA ALA A 171 6.91 -0.55 15.87
C ALA A 171 6.41 -1.29 17.12
N ALA A 172 7.30 -1.57 18.08
CA ALA A 172 6.93 -2.20 19.34
C ALA A 172 5.93 -1.36 20.14
N ARG A 173 6.10 -0.03 20.18
CA ARG A 173 5.15 0.89 20.82
C ARG A 173 3.79 0.87 20.13
N ALA A 174 3.74 0.88 18.80
CA ALA A 174 2.48 0.79 18.05
C ALA A 174 1.76 -0.55 18.27
N VAL A 175 2.50 -1.66 18.30
CA VAL A 175 1.95 -2.98 18.65
C VAL A 175 1.40 -3.00 20.08
N ALA A 176 2.13 -2.44 21.05
CA ALA A 176 1.65 -2.37 22.43
C ALA A 176 0.38 -1.50 22.55
N ALA A 177 0.32 -0.36 21.86
CA ALA A 177 -0.84 0.53 21.85
C ALA A 177 -2.06 -0.14 21.22
N THR A 178 -1.90 -0.80 20.06
CA THR A 178 -2.99 -1.54 19.41
C THR A 178 -3.50 -2.69 20.28
N GLN A 179 -2.59 -3.44 20.92
CA GLN A 179 -2.98 -4.49 21.86
C GLN A 179 -3.73 -3.94 23.08
N ALA A 180 -3.31 -2.79 23.65
CA ALA A 180 -4.00 -2.17 24.77
C ALA A 180 -5.45 -1.77 24.39
N VAL A 181 -5.62 -1.17 23.22
CA VAL A 181 -6.95 -0.83 22.68
C VAL A 181 -7.79 -2.09 22.46
N ASN A 182 -7.23 -3.13 21.85
CA ASN A 182 -7.94 -4.38 21.60
C ASN A 182 -8.34 -5.10 22.90
N ARG A 183 -7.47 -5.09 23.92
CA ARG A 183 -7.78 -5.64 25.26
C ARG A 183 -8.94 -4.90 25.90
N LYS A 184 -8.91 -3.57 25.88
CA LYS A 184 -10.02 -2.74 26.38
C LYS A 184 -11.31 -3.01 25.62
N ARG A 185 -11.26 -3.00 24.29
CA ARG A 185 -12.41 -3.30 23.42
C ARG A 185 -13.00 -4.67 23.74
N LYS A 186 -12.16 -5.70 23.88
CA LYS A 186 -12.62 -7.05 24.25
C LYS A 186 -13.31 -7.06 25.61
N ALA A 187 -12.75 -6.40 26.63
CA ALA A 187 -13.37 -6.33 27.95
C ALA A 187 -14.74 -5.64 27.91
N ASP A 188 -14.83 -4.49 27.22
CA ASP A 188 -16.08 -3.73 27.08
C ASP A 188 -17.15 -4.55 26.33
N GLN A 189 -16.77 -5.21 25.23
CA GLN A 189 -17.69 -6.03 24.43
C GLN A 189 -18.15 -7.28 25.18
N LEU A 190 -17.28 -7.97 25.91
CA LEU A 190 -17.68 -9.13 26.72
C LEU A 190 -18.63 -8.74 27.85
N LEU A 191 -18.46 -7.55 28.44
CA LEU A 191 -19.40 -7.03 29.44
C LEU A 191 -20.75 -6.69 28.81
N ALA A 192 -20.75 -6.05 27.64
CA ALA A 192 -21.97 -5.75 26.89
C ALA A 192 -22.70 -7.03 26.46
N GLY A 193 -21.99 -8.02 25.92
CA GLY A 193 -22.52 -9.33 25.54
C GLY A 193 -23.26 -10.02 26.69
N LYS A 194 -22.64 -10.10 27.88
CA LYS A 194 -23.31 -10.65 29.07
C LYS A 194 -24.61 -9.93 29.44
N ARG A 195 -24.66 -8.60 29.25
CA ARG A 195 -25.87 -7.81 29.51
C ARG A 195 -26.94 -8.09 28.46
N LEU A 196 -26.56 -8.23 27.19
CA LEU A 196 -27.46 -8.60 26.10
C LEU A 196 -28.05 -9.99 26.34
N ASP A 197 -27.22 -10.99 26.68
CA ASP A 197 -27.68 -12.34 27.00
C ASP A 197 -28.70 -12.33 28.16
N ALA A 198 -28.42 -11.57 29.22
CA ALA A 198 -29.33 -11.45 30.35
C ALA A 198 -30.66 -10.75 30.00
N ILE A 199 -30.65 -9.78 29.09
CA ILE A 199 -31.87 -9.14 28.59
C ILE A 199 -32.62 -10.09 27.66
N GLU A 200 -31.92 -10.82 26.80
CA GLU A 200 -32.51 -11.77 25.87
C GLU A 200 -33.19 -12.92 26.62
N MET A 201 -32.53 -13.52 27.61
CA MET A 201 -33.15 -14.55 28.45
C MET A 201 -34.40 -14.03 29.17
N ARG A 202 -34.35 -12.82 29.73
CA ARG A 202 -35.52 -12.21 30.38
C ARG A 202 -36.66 -11.95 29.39
N SER A 203 -36.32 -11.50 28.17
CA SER A 203 -37.29 -11.29 27.10
C SER A 203 -37.95 -12.61 26.67
N ARG A 204 -37.16 -13.65 26.41
CA ARG A 204 -37.64 -15.00 26.07
C ARG A 204 -38.53 -15.56 27.18
N GLN A 205 -38.15 -15.38 28.45
CA GLN A 205 -38.96 -15.81 29.59
C GLN A 205 -40.29 -15.05 29.68
N ALA A 206 -40.28 -13.73 29.46
CA ALA A 206 -41.49 -12.91 29.45
C ALA A 206 -42.44 -13.34 28.33
N LEU A 207 -41.92 -13.57 27.11
CA LEU A 207 -42.70 -14.08 25.98
C LEU A 207 -43.29 -15.46 26.28
N ALA A 208 -42.47 -16.38 26.82
CA ALA A 208 -42.94 -17.71 27.22
C ALA A 208 -44.04 -17.64 28.30
N ASN A 209 -43.92 -16.72 29.26
CA ASN A 209 -44.94 -16.49 30.27
C ASN A 209 -46.24 -15.95 29.67
N ILE A 210 -46.17 -15.01 28.72
CA ILE A 210 -47.35 -14.49 28.01
C ILE A 210 -48.06 -15.63 27.27
N VAL A 211 -47.32 -16.45 26.52
CA VAL A 211 -47.89 -17.60 25.80
C VAL A 211 -48.52 -18.60 26.79
N ARG A 212 -47.87 -18.87 27.93
CA ARG A 212 -48.42 -19.76 28.96
C ARG A 212 -49.73 -19.21 29.56
N ILE A 213 -49.79 -17.91 29.84
CA ILE A 213 -51.00 -17.26 30.36
C ILE A 213 -52.13 -17.33 29.33
N GLN A 214 -51.85 -17.03 28.06
CA GLN A 214 -52.86 -17.12 26.99
C GLN A 214 -53.39 -18.55 26.82
N ALA A 215 -52.51 -19.56 26.84
CA ALA A 215 -52.93 -20.96 26.79
C ALA A 215 -53.79 -21.36 28.01
N GLY A 216 -53.43 -20.87 29.21
CA GLY A 216 -54.21 -21.08 30.43
C GLY A 216 -55.59 -20.44 30.38
N MET A 217 -55.69 -19.21 29.84
CA MET A 217 -56.97 -18.52 29.65
C MET A 217 -57.88 -19.28 28.68
N LEU A 218 -57.36 -19.73 27.55
CA LEU A 218 -58.14 -20.50 26.57
C LEU A 218 -58.64 -21.83 27.16
N LEU A 219 -57.81 -22.52 27.94
CA LEU A 219 -58.23 -23.74 28.63
C LEU A 219 -59.34 -23.44 29.65
N ALA A 220 -59.19 -22.37 30.43
CA ALA A 220 -60.20 -21.96 31.39
C ALA A 220 -61.54 -21.64 30.71
N GLU A 221 -61.52 -20.88 29.61
CA GLU A 221 -62.71 -20.59 28.79
C GLU A 221 -63.37 -21.87 28.26
N ALA A 222 -62.58 -22.82 27.74
CA ALA A 222 -63.11 -24.10 27.26
C ALA A 222 -63.78 -24.92 28.38
N THR A 223 -63.16 -24.97 29.58
CA THR A 223 -63.73 -25.68 30.73
C THR A 223 -64.98 -25.00 31.29
N ALA A 224 -65.02 -23.66 31.31
CA ALA A 224 -66.19 -22.90 31.73
C ALA A 224 -67.36 -23.08 30.76
N GLY A 225 -67.09 -23.11 29.44
CA GLY A 225 -68.09 -23.43 28.43
C GLY A 225 -68.66 -24.86 28.57
N ALA A 226 -67.81 -25.84 28.88
CA ALA A 226 -68.25 -27.22 29.13
C ALA A 226 -69.11 -27.34 30.41
N ALA A 227 -68.76 -26.61 31.48
CA ALA A 227 -69.54 -26.59 32.73
C ALA A 227 -70.92 -25.93 32.55
N ALA A 228 -71.00 -24.83 31.79
CA ALA A 228 -72.26 -24.15 31.47
C ALA A 228 -73.18 -25.01 30.58
N GLY A 229 -72.62 -25.82 29.68
CA GLY A 229 -73.38 -26.76 28.84
C GLY A 229 -73.91 -28.00 29.56
N ALA A 230 -73.35 -28.36 30.73
CA ALA A 230 -73.80 -29.51 31.53
C ALA A 230 -74.92 -29.19 32.53
N THR A 231 -75.25 -27.89 32.72
CA THR A 231 -76.31 -27.40 33.61
C THR A 231 -77.59 -26.96 32.88
N SER A 232 -77.67 -27.22 31.57
CA SER A 232 -78.88 -27.09 30.73
C SER A 232 -79.40 -28.47 30.35
#